data_AF-A0A0E3B3H2-F1
#
_entry.id   AF-A0A0E3B3H2-F1
#
_cell.length_a   1.000
_cell.length_b   1.000
_cell.length_c   1.000
_cell.angle_alpha   90.00
_cell.angle_beta   90.00
_cell.angle_gamma   90.00
#
_symmetry.space_group_name_H-M   'P 1'
#
loop_
_entity.id
_entity.type
_entity.pdbx_description
1 polymer ?
#
loop_
_entity_poly.entity_id
_entity_poly.type
_entity_poly.pdbx_seq_one_letter_code
_entity_poly.pdbx_strand_id
1 'polypeptide(L)'
;MILSLRNFFSRFNSNPWFLFSQVFLLFLFSNGILSQFVCRKDLSESGRFEVSESTRKIFQNLHSPIYIDAYYSSKTPGEYKTRLDLTKELLSEIASLGGSNVVLRFHDPDFSVEEQKKAIEAGIQPQILEKTELGSSQIKQAYFGLTLTLGTRKETIPVAFYAEEIEYQILTTLRKMIRGPTDSGIGILSIPGTLSTTGPEIGKDTIGIFINQILKEEYGALPEVHLEEDIQDSLHTLLWIGGGTLSEIAFYKLDQFLMRGGNLILLFKSMDFRLEPPNRKKGIGTNSIGAGIAKPTPRIEEQNRIFESYGFRVNTDLVLDPNRSLPIGPLMEVEPGVIGRNAYPPWILAGHSQEMLNEVSPFTKPLKNLLLPWVSSLTLFPDRQPNVRMEPILSSSEEAEVRSSIVALGEKQIFATPIRSGNKKIILGAVLEGSFQSAFASVPTIFKKSNSFLKQTPEGKSSRILVIGSPYLVSDLLAYPETRKIYQESNIPFLLNALDISGGDTDLIQIRGKKSAFLRLNPFSDAEKKIFSFLNVLGIPSLLSLYTYLRMRHRNSLRGKNPAP
;
A
#
# COMPACT_ATOMS: atom_id res chain seq x y z
N MET A 1 -11.72 -11.37 -75.62
CA MET A 1 -11.13 -10.38 -74.69
C MET A 1 -11.27 -10.80 -73.22
N ILE A 2 -12.47 -11.16 -72.74
CA ILE A 2 -12.69 -11.62 -71.35
C ILE A 2 -11.96 -12.94 -71.03
N LEU A 3 -11.97 -13.91 -71.96
CA LEU A 3 -11.22 -15.17 -71.80
C LEU A 3 -9.70 -15.00 -71.78
N SER A 4 -9.16 -14.04 -72.56
CA SER A 4 -7.71 -13.78 -72.61
C SER A 4 -7.23 -13.07 -71.35
N LEU A 5 -8.03 -12.14 -70.79
CA LEU A 5 -7.76 -11.56 -69.48
C LEU A 5 -7.80 -12.64 -68.38
N ARG A 6 -8.81 -13.51 -68.38
CA ARG A 6 -8.94 -14.57 -67.38
C ARG A 6 -7.76 -15.56 -67.39
N ASN A 7 -7.30 -15.97 -68.57
CA ASN A 7 -6.13 -16.84 -68.71
C ASN A 7 -4.80 -16.12 -68.41
N PHE A 8 -4.73 -14.80 -68.64
CA PHE A 8 -3.59 -13.96 -68.27
C PHE A 8 -3.47 -13.83 -66.75
N PHE A 9 -4.57 -13.53 -66.06
CA PHE A 9 -4.62 -13.48 -64.59
C PHE A 9 -4.41 -14.85 -63.94
N SER A 10 -4.90 -15.95 -64.54
CA SER A 10 -4.70 -17.29 -63.98
C SER A 10 -3.23 -17.74 -64.03
N ARG A 11 -2.48 -17.36 -65.07
CA ARG A 11 -1.03 -17.64 -65.19
C ARG A 11 -0.20 -16.82 -64.20
N PHE A 12 -0.61 -15.58 -63.94
CA PHE A 12 0.05 -14.72 -62.94
C PHE A 12 -0.18 -15.25 -61.51
N ASN A 13 -1.38 -15.77 -61.22
CA ASN A 13 -1.74 -16.34 -59.92
C ASN A 13 -0.98 -17.65 -59.57
N SER A 14 -0.43 -18.34 -60.56
CA SER A 14 0.41 -19.54 -60.39
C SER A 14 1.92 -19.25 -60.33
N ASN A 15 2.36 -17.99 -60.45
CA ASN A 15 3.78 -17.64 -60.39
C ASN A 15 4.22 -17.47 -58.92
N PRO A 16 5.20 -18.26 -58.43
CA PRO A 16 5.66 -18.18 -57.05
C PRO A 16 6.18 -16.79 -56.66
N TRP A 17 6.77 -16.04 -57.59
CA TRP A 17 7.24 -14.67 -57.35
C TRP A 17 6.11 -13.66 -57.19
N PHE A 18 5.00 -13.86 -57.91
CA PHE A 18 3.82 -13.00 -57.76
C PHE A 18 3.14 -13.26 -56.42
N LEU A 19 2.95 -14.54 -56.04
CA LEU A 19 2.42 -14.90 -54.72
C LEU A 19 3.32 -14.37 -53.59
N PHE A 20 4.64 -14.49 -53.73
CA PHE A 20 5.60 -13.93 -52.77
C PHE A 20 5.46 -12.41 -52.66
N SER A 21 5.35 -11.69 -53.78
CA SER A 21 5.14 -10.23 -53.78
C SER A 21 3.82 -9.83 -53.10
N GLN A 22 2.73 -10.57 -53.32
CA GLN A 22 1.45 -10.31 -52.65
C GLN A 22 1.53 -10.55 -51.15
N VAL A 23 2.20 -11.64 -50.71
CA VAL A 23 2.42 -11.92 -49.29
C VAL A 23 3.30 -10.85 -48.64
N PHE A 24 4.35 -10.40 -49.34
CA PHE A 24 5.23 -9.33 -48.87
C PHE A 24 4.47 -7.99 -48.73
N LEU A 25 3.66 -7.63 -49.72
CA LEU A 25 2.82 -6.43 -49.66
C LEU A 25 1.78 -6.52 -48.55
N LEU A 26 1.11 -7.66 -48.40
CA LEU A 26 0.17 -7.91 -47.31
C LEU A 26 0.87 -7.79 -45.95
N PHE A 27 2.07 -8.34 -45.79
CA PHE A 27 2.87 -8.17 -44.58
C PHE A 27 3.18 -6.69 -44.31
N LEU A 28 3.61 -5.94 -45.32
CA LEU A 28 3.99 -4.53 -45.19
C LEU A 28 2.77 -3.65 -44.83
N PHE A 29 1.62 -3.85 -45.49
CA PHE A 29 0.38 -3.16 -45.16
C PHE A 29 -0.18 -3.57 -43.79
N SER A 30 -0.15 -4.87 -43.46
CA SER A 30 -0.59 -5.34 -42.15
C SER A 30 0.30 -4.77 -41.04
N ASN A 31 1.62 -4.71 -41.25
CA ASN A 31 2.54 -4.09 -40.32
C ASN A 31 2.29 -2.58 -40.18
N GLY A 32 2.01 -1.88 -41.29
CA GLY A 32 1.64 -0.46 -41.28
C GLY A 32 0.30 -0.16 -40.60
N ILE A 33 -0.69 -1.05 -40.71
CA ILE A 33 -1.97 -0.94 -40.00
C ILE A 33 -1.77 -1.28 -38.51
N LEU A 34 -1.09 -2.37 -38.20
CA LEU A 34 -0.82 -2.80 -36.83
C LEU A 34 0.04 -1.80 -36.07
N SER A 35 0.96 -1.09 -36.73
CA SER A 35 1.77 -0.05 -36.10
C SER A 35 0.98 1.20 -35.72
N GLN A 36 -0.23 1.41 -36.28
CA GLN A 36 -1.16 2.46 -35.84
C GLN A 36 -1.96 2.05 -34.60
N PHE A 37 -2.07 0.75 -34.31
CA PHE A 37 -2.74 0.25 -33.12
C PHE A 37 -1.75 0.14 -31.96
N VAL A 38 -1.69 1.19 -31.13
CA VAL A 38 -0.96 1.14 -29.86
C VAL A 38 -1.85 0.48 -28.81
N CYS A 39 -1.67 -0.83 -28.61
CA CYS A 39 -2.27 -1.54 -27.49
C CYS A 39 -1.22 -1.68 -26.37
N ARG A 40 -1.35 -0.86 -25.32
CA ARG A 40 -0.56 -1.02 -24.09
C ARG A 40 -1.49 -1.52 -23.01
N LYS A 41 -1.16 -2.67 -22.44
CA LYS A 41 -1.84 -3.23 -21.28
C LYS A 41 -0.81 -3.50 -20.21
N ASP A 42 -1.05 -3.02 -18.99
CA ASP A 42 -0.21 -3.35 -17.85
C ASP A 42 -0.52 -4.78 -17.40
N LEU A 43 0.52 -5.61 -17.39
CA LEU A 43 0.47 -7.00 -16.92
C LEU A 43 0.90 -7.13 -15.46
N SER A 44 1.22 -6.03 -14.79
CA SER A 44 1.51 -6.01 -13.37
C SER A 44 0.25 -6.35 -12.58
N GLU A 45 0.41 -7.12 -11.50
CA GLU A 45 -0.70 -7.57 -10.66
C GLU A 45 -1.49 -6.41 -10.01
N SER A 46 -0.87 -5.22 -9.93
CA SER A 46 -1.46 -4.04 -9.31
C SER A 46 -1.87 -2.95 -10.31
N GLY A 47 -1.69 -3.14 -11.62
CA GLY A 47 -1.98 -2.09 -12.61
C GLY A 47 -1.20 -0.78 -12.36
N ARG A 48 0.04 -0.87 -11.89
CA ARG A 48 0.84 0.28 -11.43
C ARG A 48 1.34 1.21 -12.55
N PHE A 49 1.25 0.79 -13.81
CA PHE A 49 1.66 1.56 -14.98
C PHE A 49 0.48 1.99 -15.87
N GLU A 50 -0.74 1.82 -15.38
CA GLU A 50 -1.97 2.34 -15.99
C GLU A 50 -2.51 3.51 -15.15
N VAL A 51 -3.21 4.45 -15.77
CA VAL A 51 -3.87 5.53 -15.04
C VAL A 51 -5.14 5.03 -14.35
N SER A 52 -5.37 5.44 -13.10
CA SER A 52 -6.55 5.06 -12.32
C SER A 52 -7.83 5.77 -12.78
N GLU A 53 -8.98 5.17 -12.46
CA GLU A 53 -10.28 5.78 -12.70
C GLU A 53 -10.47 7.08 -11.93
N SER A 54 -9.89 7.19 -10.74
CA SER A 54 -9.88 8.43 -9.97
C SER A 54 -9.14 9.55 -10.71
N THR A 55 -7.94 9.29 -11.23
CA THR A 55 -7.17 10.27 -12.02
C THR A 55 -7.94 10.69 -13.26
N ARG A 56 -8.56 9.73 -13.97
CA ARG A 56 -9.41 10.02 -15.12
C ARG A 56 -10.52 11.01 -14.75
N LYS A 57 -11.26 10.76 -13.67
CA LYS A 57 -12.33 11.66 -13.19
C LYS A 57 -11.82 13.03 -12.81
N ILE A 58 -10.71 13.13 -12.09
CA ILE A 58 -10.15 14.41 -11.64
C ILE A 58 -9.72 15.25 -12.84
N PHE A 59 -8.93 14.67 -13.74
CA PHE A 59 -8.39 15.38 -14.90
C PHE A 59 -9.44 15.75 -15.94
N GLN A 60 -10.49 14.93 -16.12
CA GLN A 60 -11.62 15.25 -17.01
C GLN A 60 -12.48 16.40 -16.47
N ASN A 61 -12.56 16.57 -15.15
CA ASN A 61 -13.38 17.60 -14.50
C ASN A 61 -12.57 18.85 -14.09
N LEU A 62 -11.33 19.00 -14.57
CA LEU A 62 -10.53 20.19 -14.31
C LEU A 62 -11.19 21.43 -14.92
N HIS A 63 -11.55 22.40 -14.08
CA HIS A 63 -12.14 23.67 -14.51
C HIS A 63 -11.10 24.73 -14.89
N SER A 64 -9.86 24.57 -14.42
CA SER A 64 -8.76 25.51 -14.63
C SER A 64 -7.60 24.82 -15.34
N PRO A 65 -6.90 25.50 -16.28
CA PRO A 65 -5.77 24.91 -16.97
C PRO A 65 -4.61 24.66 -15.99
N ILE A 66 -4.05 23.45 -16.07
CA ILE A 66 -2.85 23.05 -15.34
C ILE A 66 -1.68 22.91 -16.32
N TYR A 67 -0.54 23.51 -15.96
CA TYR A 67 0.71 23.36 -16.72
C TYR A 67 1.62 22.39 -15.96
N ILE A 68 2.10 21.38 -16.68
CA ILE A 68 3.06 20.39 -16.18
C ILE A 68 4.36 20.61 -16.95
N ASP A 69 5.35 21.22 -16.30
CA ASP A 69 6.69 21.41 -16.86
C ASP A 69 7.61 20.31 -16.33
N ALA A 70 7.99 19.39 -17.20
CA ALA A 70 8.77 18.19 -16.91
C ALA A 70 10.23 18.38 -17.34
N TYR A 71 11.16 18.38 -16.39
CA TYR A 71 12.58 18.57 -16.63
C TYR A 71 13.29 17.22 -16.60
N TYR A 72 13.66 16.72 -17.78
CA TYR A 72 14.26 15.40 -17.97
C TYR A 72 15.50 15.43 -18.86
N SER A 73 16.65 15.15 -18.27
CA SER A 73 17.94 15.01 -18.97
C SER A 73 17.89 13.95 -20.07
N SER A 74 18.43 14.25 -21.25
CA SER A 74 18.54 13.31 -22.37
C SER A 74 19.79 12.41 -22.32
N LYS A 75 20.86 12.81 -21.63
CA LYS A 75 22.16 12.10 -21.54
C LYS A 75 22.22 11.10 -20.37
N THR A 76 21.06 10.56 -19.98
CA THR A 76 20.90 9.55 -18.94
C THR A 76 21.50 8.19 -19.37
N PRO A 77 22.21 7.46 -18.48
CA PRO A 77 22.72 6.11 -18.80
C PRO A 77 21.60 5.13 -19.19
N GLY A 78 21.93 4.15 -20.03
CA GLY A 78 20.95 3.23 -20.63
C GLY A 78 20.11 2.46 -19.60
N GLU A 79 20.68 2.09 -18.46
CA GLU A 79 19.98 1.40 -17.37
C GLU A 79 18.82 2.22 -16.74
N TYR A 80 18.93 3.55 -16.75
CA TYR A 80 17.89 4.45 -16.25
C TYR A 80 16.94 4.93 -17.36
N LYS A 81 17.40 4.91 -18.62
CA LYS A 81 16.63 5.42 -19.77
C LYS A 81 15.28 4.72 -19.93
N THR A 82 15.25 3.39 -19.88
CA THR A 82 14.00 2.62 -20.02
C THR A 82 12.96 3.04 -18.99
N ARG A 83 13.39 3.30 -17.75
CA ARG A 83 12.49 3.74 -16.68
C ARG A 83 12.01 5.18 -16.88
N LEU A 84 12.90 6.05 -17.34
CA LEU A 84 12.55 7.44 -17.68
C LEU A 84 11.50 7.50 -18.80
N ASP A 85 11.67 6.67 -19.83
CA ASP A 85 10.75 6.61 -20.97
C ASP A 85 9.35 6.18 -20.51
N LEU A 86 9.25 5.17 -19.63
CA LEU A 86 7.97 4.78 -19.01
C LEU A 86 7.32 5.94 -18.23
N THR A 87 8.10 6.71 -17.49
CA THR A 87 7.58 7.87 -16.74
C THR A 87 7.07 8.97 -17.68
N LYS A 88 7.82 9.28 -18.75
CA LYS A 88 7.41 10.25 -19.78
C LYS A 88 6.13 9.82 -20.50
N GLU A 89 6.00 8.53 -20.80
CA GLU A 89 4.79 7.98 -21.41
C GLU A 89 3.58 8.13 -20.48
N LEU A 90 3.71 7.73 -19.21
CA LEU A 90 2.62 7.84 -18.24
C LEU A 90 2.22 9.30 -17.98
N LEU A 91 3.17 10.23 -17.97
CA LEU A 91 2.89 11.68 -17.92
C LEU A 91 2.08 12.14 -19.14
N SER A 92 2.45 11.67 -20.32
CA SER A 92 1.74 12.00 -21.56
C SER A 92 0.33 11.43 -21.56
N GLU A 93 0.16 10.23 -21.02
CA GLU A 93 -1.15 9.60 -20.79
C GLU A 93 -2.01 10.43 -19.84
N ILE A 94 -1.50 10.81 -18.66
CA ILE A 94 -2.20 11.69 -17.71
C ILE A 94 -2.59 13.02 -18.36
N ALA A 95 -1.66 13.65 -19.09
CA ALA A 95 -1.92 14.92 -19.76
C ALA A 95 -3.01 14.81 -20.83
N SER A 96 -3.05 13.71 -21.57
CA SER A 96 -4.08 13.48 -22.59
C SER A 96 -5.49 13.40 -22.01
N LEU A 97 -5.65 13.01 -20.74
CA LEU A 97 -6.96 12.87 -20.09
C LEU A 97 -7.66 14.20 -19.84
N GLY A 98 -6.90 15.27 -19.56
CA GLY A 98 -7.46 16.60 -19.31
C GLY A 98 -7.63 17.46 -20.55
N GLY A 99 -7.35 16.93 -21.75
CA GLY A 99 -7.55 17.62 -23.02
C GLY A 99 -6.87 18.98 -23.07
N SER A 100 -7.62 20.02 -23.43
CA SER A 100 -7.09 21.40 -23.49
C SER A 100 -6.76 22.02 -22.13
N ASN A 101 -7.23 21.42 -21.03
CA ASN A 101 -7.00 21.94 -19.68
C ASN A 101 -5.70 21.43 -19.07
N VAL A 102 -4.93 20.59 -19.76
CA VAL A 102 -3.61 20.14 -19.31
C VAL A 102 -2.57 20.40 -20.39
N VAL A 103 -1.54 21.15 -20.04
CA VAL A 103 -0.43 21.46 -20.94
C VAL A 103 0.84 20.84 -20.40
N LEU A 104 1.29 19.75 -21.03
CA LEU A 104 2.56 19.08 -20.71
C LEU A 104 3.69 19.60 -21.58
N ARG A 105 4.78 20.05 -20.96
CA ARG A 105 5.98 20.54 -21.64
C ARG A 105 7.20 19.79 -21.12
N PHE A 106 7.98 19.21 -22.03
CA PHE A 106 9.26 18.59 -21.70
C PHE A 106 10.40 19.58 -21.93
N HIS A 107 11.21 19.78 -20.91
CA HIS A 107 12.44 20.58 -20.92
C HIS A 107 13.62 19.63 -20.74
N ASP A 108 14.69 19.81 -21.51
CA ASP A 108 15.91 19.01 -21.41
C ASP A 108 17.08 19.84 -20.87
N PRO A 109 17.42 19.69 -19.57
CA PRO A 109 18.54 20.38 -18.95
C PRO A 109 19.91 20.09 -19.59
N ASP A 110 20.05 19.03 -20.37
CA ASP A 110 21.33 18.68 -21.02
C ASP A 110 21.53 19.40 -22.37
N PHE A 111 20.49 20.08 -22.86
CA PHE A 111 20.49 20.78 -24.14
C PHE A 111 21.22 22.12 -24.07
N SER A 112 21.04 22.88 -22.98
CA SER A 112 21.64 24.21 -22.81
C SER A 112 21.81 24.60 -21.33
N VAL A 113 22.71 25.54 -21.06
CA VAL A 113 22.92 26.09 -19.70
C VAL A 113 21.67 26.82 -19.21
N GLU A 114 20.91 27.43 -20.13
CA GLU A 114 19.65 28.11 -19.85
C GLU A 114 18.57 27.12 -19.35
N GLU A 115 18.40 25.96 -20.00
CA GLU A 115 17.48 24.91 -19.56
C GLU A 115 17.89 24.30 -18.22
N GLN A 116 19.20 24.12 -18.02
CA GLN A 116 19.73 23.70 -16.73
C GLN A 116 19.40 24.71 -15.62
N LYS A 117 19.59 26.01 -15.89
CA LYS A 117 19.27 27.07 -14.94
C LYS A 117 17.77 27.10 -14.61
N LYS A 118 16.90 26.95 -15.61
CA LYS A 118 15.44 26.86 -15.39
C LYS A 118 15.07 25.70 -14.48
N ALA A 119 15.68 24.53 -14.64
CA ALA A 119 15.44 23.38 -13.76
C ALA A 119 15.82 23.69 -12.31
N ILE A 120 17.00 24.29 -12.09
CA ILE A 120 17.48 24.67 -10.75
C ILE A 120 16.58 25.75 -10.13
N GLU A 121 16.21 26.79 -10.89
CA GLU A 121 15.28 27.85 -10.45
C GLU A 121 13.87 27.30 -10.16
N ALA A 122 13.48 26.22 -10.85
CA ALA A 122 12.26 25.49 -10.58
C ALA A 122 12.33 24.61 -9.32
N GLY A 123 13.48 24.53 -8.64
CA GLY A 123 13.70 23.72 -7.43
C GLY A 123 14.12 22.28 -7.70
N ILE A 124 14.50 21.95 -8.95
CA ILE A 124 14.87 20.60 -9.36
C ILE A 124 16.40 20.49 -9.33
N GLN A 125 16.90 19.73 -8.36
CA GLN A 125 18.33 19.53 -8.15
C GLN A 125 18.84 18.32 -8.93
N PRO A 126 20.09 18.34 -9.41
CA PRO A 126 20.67 17.22 -10.14
C PRO A 126 20.79 15.98 -9.23
N GLN A 127 20.35 14.84 -9.75
CA GLN A 127 20.56 13.52 -9.17
C GLN A 127 21.88 12.95 -9.66
N ILE A 128 22.61 12.30 -8.77
CA ILE A 128 23.87 11.64 -9.09
C ILE A 128 23.57 10.20 -9.52
N LEU A 129 23.96 9.87 -10.75
CA LEU A 129 23.86 8.54 -11.34
C LEU A 129 25.26 7.94 -11.49
N GLU A 130 25.44 6.75 -10.94
CA GLU A 130 26.65 5.97 -11.16
C GLU A 130 26.48 5.18 -12.46
N LYS A 131 27.48 5.27 -13.34
CA LYS A 131 27.58 4.44 -14.53
C LYS A 131 28.74 3.47 -14.35
N THR A 132 28.43 2.18 -14.27
CA THR A 132 29.45 1.12 -14.24
C THR A 132 29.76 0.68 -15.67
N GLU A 133 30.88 1.13 -16.23
CA GLU A 133 31.47 0.55 -17.43
C GLU A 133 32.73 -0.24 -17.03
N LEU A 134 32.96 -1.39 -17.68
CA LEU A 134 34.07 -2.32 -17.42
C LEU A 134 35.38 -1.59 -17.07
N GLY A 135 35.69 -1.49 -15.77
CA GLY A 135 36.93 -0.92 -15.24
C GLY A 135 36.91 0.55 -14.76
N SER A 136 35.83 1.33 -14.98
CA SER A 136 35.73 2.71 -14.46
C SER A 136 34.30 3.08 -14.04
N SER A 137 34.15 3.62 -12.83
CA SER A 137 32.91 4.26 -12.39
C SER A 137 32.93 5.73 -12.83
N GLN A 138 31.96 6.15 -13.66
CA GLN A 138 31.76 7.55 -14.00
C GLN A 138 30.50 8.07 -13.32
N ILE A 139 30.66 9.20 -12.62
CA ILE A 139 29.55 9.92 -11.98
C ILE A 139 28.93 10.84 -13.03
N LYS A 140 27.63 10.69 -13.29
CA LYS A 140 26.85 11.59 -14.14
C LYS A 140 25.76 12.29 -13.33
N GLN A 141 25.54 13.57 -13.62
CA GLN A 141 24.41 14.31 -13.07
C GLN A 141 23.25 14.28 -14.07
N ALA A 142 22.03 14.10 -13.57
CA ALA A 142 20.82 14.12 -14.38
C ALA A 142 19.65 14.76 -13.60
N TYR A 143 18.75 15.41 -14.31
CA TYR A 143 17.59 16.08 -13.72
C TYR A 143 16.33 15.27 -13.99
N PHE A 144 15.54 15.02 -12.94
CA PHE A 144 14.28 14.29 -13.04
C PHE A 144 13.21 14.92 -12.14
N GLY A 145 12.61 16.02 -12.57
CA GLY A 145 11.62 16.72 -11.75
C GLY A 145 10.47 17.30 -12.57
N LEU A 146 9.42 17.71 -11.86
CA LEU A 146 8.23 18.31 -12.43
C LEU A 146 7.88 19.59 -11.68
N THR A 147 7.29 20.55 -12.37
CA THR A 147 6.53 21.62 -11.72
C THR A 147 5.11 21.67 -12.22
N LEU A 148 4.18 21.81 -11.29
CA LEU A 148 2.75 21.93 -11.55
C LEU A 148 2.37 23.39 -11.30
N THR A 149 1.73 24.02 -12.28
CA THR A 149 1.21 25.39 -12.16
C THR A 149 -0.29 25.39 -12.38
N LEU A 150 -1.04 25.86 -11.37
CA LEU A 150 -2.51 25.97 -11.39
C LEU A 150 -2.89 27.39 -10.97
N GLY A 151 -3.34 28.20 -11.93
CA GLY A 151 -3.60 29.63 -11.69
C GLY A 151 -2.35 30.37 -11.22
N THR A 152 -2.35 30.86 -9.98
CA THR A 152 -1.21 31.55 -9.35
C THR A 152 -0.35 30.64 -8.47
N ARG A 153 -0.76 29.39 -8.23
CA ARG A 153 -0.04 28.45 -7.39
C ARG A 153 0.94 27.63 -8.24
N LYS A 154 2.16 27.49 -7.76
CA LYS A 154 3.21 26.67 -8.37
C LYS A 154 3.77 25.75 -7.30
N GLU A 155 3.79 24.46 -7.59
CA GLU A 155 4.37 23.43 -6.73
C GLU A 155 5.40 22.61 -7.52
N THR A 156 6.47 22.20 -6.85
CA THR A 156 7.56 21.43 -7.46
C THR A 156 7.60 20.02 -6.88
N ILE A 157 7.74 19.03 -7.75
CA ILE A 157 8.09 17.64 -7.41
C ILE A 157 9.57 17.47 -7.77
N PRO A 158 10.50 17.51 -6.79
CA PRO A 158 11.93 17.55 -7.08
C PRO A 158 12.46 16.28 -7.74
N VAL A 159 11.85 15.12 -7.42
CA VAL A 159 12.21 13.80 -7.96
C VAL A 159 10.96 13.10 -8.48
N ALA A 160 10.89 13.00 -9.79
CA ALA A 160 9.77 12.48 -10.57
C ALA A 160 10.29 11.47 -11.62
N PHE A 161 11.05 10.47 -11.16
CA PHE A 161 11.74 9.51 -12.02
C PHE A 161 11.01 8.16 -12.13
N TYR A 162 10.25 7.79 -11.10
CA TYR A 162 9.62 6.49 -10.96
C TYR A 162 8.18 6.51 -11.50
N ALA A 163 7.94 5.78 -12.60
CA ALA A 163 6.64 5.72 -13.25
C ALA A 163 5.54 5.22 -12.28
N GLU A 164 5.89 4.30 -11.38
CA GLU A 164 4.96 3.75 -10.39
C GLU A 164 4.48 4.79 -9.34
N GLU A 165 5.17 5.93 -9.23
CA GLU A 165 4.91 6.95 -8.23
C GLU A 165 4.32 8.24 -8.83
N ILE A 166 4.49 8.45 -10.13
CA ILE A 166 4.23 9.74 -10.79
C ILE A 166 2.77 10.17 -10.67
N GLU A 167 1.84 9.22 -10.82
CA GLU A 167 0.40 9.46 -10.70
C GLU A 167 0.05 9.95 -9.29
N TYR A 168 0.59 9.28 -8.27
CA TYR A 168 0.37 9.66 -6.87
C TYR A 168 0.95 11.05 -6.57
N GLN A 169 2.19 11.31 -6.97
CA GLN A 169 2.85 12.59 -6.73
C GLN A 169 2.09 13.75 -7.37
N ILE A 170 1.65 13.59 -8.63
CA ILE A 170 0.87 14.62 -9.34
C ILE A 170 -0.45 14.89 -8.64
N LEU A 171 -1.21 13.85 -8.29
CA LEU A 171 -2.52 14.04 -7.70
C LEU A 171 -2.48 14.59 -6.28
N THR A 172 -1.53 14.13 -5.46
CA THR A 172 -1.33 14.69 -4.13
C THR A 172 -0.93 16.16 -4.20
N THR A 173 0.02 16.51 -5.08
CA THR A 173 0.40 17.92 -5.30
C THR A 173 -0.78 18.74 -5.81
N LEU A 174 -1.54 18.25 -6.80
CA LEU A 174 -2.72 18.93 -7.32
C LEU A 174 -3.79 19.14 -6.24
N ARG A 175 -4.04 18.12 -5.40
CA ARG A 175 -4.99 18.21 -4.27
C ARG A 175 -4.56 19.27 -3.26
N LYS A 176 -3.26 19.32 -2.91
CA LYS A 176 -2.69 20.36 -2.04
C LYS A 176 -2.90 21.76 -2.66
N MET A 177 -2.67 21.90 -3.96
CA MET A 177 -2.88 23.15 -4.69
C MET A 177 -4.35 23.57 -4.72
N ILE A 178 -5.29 22.63 -4.85
CA ILE A 178 -6.74 22.92 -4.89
C ILE A 178 -7.28 23.28 -3.50
N ARG A 179 -6.98 22.46 -2.48
CA ARG A 179 -7.51 22.64 -1.11
C ARG A 179 -6.96 23.89 -0.42
N GLY A 180 -5.68 24.21 -0.64
CA GLY A 180 -5.00 25.26 0.12
C GLY A 180 -4.81 24.90 1.60
N PRO A 181 -4.36 25.86 2.42
CA PRO A 181 -4.04 25.64 3.83
C PRO A 181 -5.31 25.65 4.70
N THR A 182 -6.29 24.80 4.39
CA THR A 182 -7.48 24.61 5.21
C THR A 182 -7.23 23.59 6.31
N ASP A 183 -7.84 23.78 7.48
CA ASP A 183 -7.86 22.79 8.55
C ASP A 183 -8.47 21.48 8.02
N SER A 184 -7.75 20.36 8.21
CA SER A 184 -8.15 19.05 7.72
C SER A 184 -9.37 18.48 8.45
N GLY A 185 -9.76 19.08 9.58
CA GLY A 185 -10.82 18.59 10.44
C GLY A 185 -10.44 17.30 11.17
N ILE A 186 -9.14 16.96 11.22
CA ILE A 186 -8.60 15.78 11.88
C ILE A 186 -7.90 16.21 13.18
N GLY A 187 -8.35 15.70 14.32
CA GLY A 187 -7.72 15.91 15.62
C GLY A 187 -7.02 14.65 16.14
N ILE A 188 -5.89 14.81 16.81
CA ILE A 188 -5.17 13.71 17.45
C ILE A 188 -5.56 13.66 18.92
N LEU A 189 -6.19 12.56 19.34
CA LEU A 189 -6.60 12.41 20.72
C LEU A 189 -5.37 12.18 21.62
N SER A 190 -5.25 12.96 22.68
CA SER A 190 -4.17 12.85 23.65
C SER A 190 -4.71 12.68 25.06
N ILE A 191 -4.52 11.48 25.59
CA ILE A 191 -4.89 11.09 26.95
C ILE A 191 -3.79 10.20 27.54
N PRO A 192 -3.67 10.09 28.87
CA PRO A 192 -2.70 9.19 29.48
C PRO A 192 -2.83 7.75 28.95
N GLY A 193 -1.78 7.27 28.27
CA GLY A 193 -1.72 5.94 27.66
C GLY A 193 -1.70 5.94 26.13
N THR A 194 -1.96 7.08 25.46
CA THR A 194 -1.71 7.22 24.02
C THR A 194 -0.23 7.11 23.70
N LEU A 195 0.09 6.76 22.45
CA LEU A 195 1.48 6.71 22.00
C LEU A 195 2.04 8.13 21.82
N SER A 196 3.33 8.29 22.06
CA SER A 196 3.95 9.61 22.09
C SER A 196 4.24 10.12 20.68
N THR A 197 3.82 11.36 20.40
CA THR A 197 4.16 12.07 19.14
C THR A 197 5.57 12.65 19.17
N THR A 198 6.14 12.81 20.36
CA THR A 198 7.50 13.32 20.62
C THR A 198 8.21 12.42 21.62
N GLY A 199 9.51 12.18 21.48
CA GLY A 199 10.24 11.39 22.48
C GLY A 199 11.74 11.43 22.30
N PRO A 200 12.51 11.22 23.38
CA PRO A 200 13.98 11.18 23.32
C PRO A 200 14.51 9.94 22.59
N GLU A 201 13.73 8.85 22.56
CA GLU A 201 14.07 7.61 21.85
C GLU A 201 12.95 7.24 20.87
N ILE A 202 13.31 7.12 19.59
CA ILE A 202 12.42 6.60 18.54
C ILE A 202 12.27 5.09 18.74
N GLY A 203 11.04 4.60 18.85
CA GLY A 203 10.79 3.18 19.08
C GLY A 203 9.32 2.77 19.00
N LYS A 204 8.99 1.66 19.66
CA LYS A 204 7.66 1.02 19.53
C LYS A 204 6.50 1.88 20.02
N ASP A 205 6.69 2.69 21.05
CA ASP A 205 5.63 3.52 21.65
C ASP A 205 5.66 4.97 21.16
N THR A 206 6.42 5.27 20.10
CA THR A 206 6.44 6.58 19.45
C THR A 206 5.82 6.50 18.06
N ILE A 207 5.16 7.60 17.66
CA ILE A 207 4.45 7.75 16.37
C ILE A 207 4.84 9.07 15.68
N GLY A 208 6.00 9.63 16.04
CA GLY A 208 6.41 10.96 15.62
C GLY A 208 6.67 11.06 14.11
N ILE A 209 7.13 9.99 13.48
CA ILE A 209 7.32 9.93 12.02
C ILE A 209 5.95 9.98 11.34
N PHE A 210 5.00 9.18 11.81
CA PHE A 210 3.66 9.14 11.24
C PHE A 210 2.93 10.48 11.37
N ILE A 211 2.93 11.09 12.56
CA ILE A 211 2.21 12.33 12.81
C ILE A 211 2.93 13.54 12.19
N ASN A 212 4.21 13.74 12.52
CA ASN A 212 4.90 15.01 12.24
C ASN A 212 5.52 15.08 10.84
N GLN A 213 5.69 13.95 10.16
CA GLN A 213 6.19 13.91 8.78
C GLN A 213 5.05 13.56 7.82
N ILE A 214 4.44 12.37 7.99
CA ILE A 214 3.49 11.85 7.00
C ILE A 214 2.16 12.59 7.04
N LEU A 215 1.46 12.61 8.19
CA LEU A 215 0.17 13.29 8.28
C LEU A 215 0.31 14.80 8.10
N LYS A 216 1.39 15.40 8.64
CA LYS A 216 1.65 16.82 8.47
C LYS A 216 1.86 17.21 7.00
N GLU A 217 2.55 16.38 6.23
CA GLU A 217 2.75 16.62 4.80
C GLU A 217 1.47 16.45 3.98
N GLU A 218 0.59 15.51 4.36
CA GLU A 218 -0.65 15.20 3.64
C GLU A 218 -1.83 16.13 4.02
N TYR A 219 -1.96 16.48 5.29
CA TYR A 219 -3.13 17.18 5.85
C TYR A 219 -2.81 18.51 6.54
N GLY A 220 -1.54 18.88 6.66
CA GLY A 220 -1.12 20.07 7.42
C GLY A 220 -1.01 19.80 8.93
N ALA A 221 -0.88 20.87 9.71
CA ALA A 221 -0.76 20.75 11.17
C ALA A 221 -2.08 20.19 11.77
N LEU A 222 -1.97 19.11 12.53
CA LEU A 222 -3.12 18.49 13.20
C LEU A 222 -3.16 18.94 14.67
N PRO A 223 -4.29 19.47 15.17
CA PRO A 223 -4.42 19.82 16.57
C PRO A 223 -4.42 18.59 17.47
N GLU A 224 -3.74 18.71 18.62
CA GLU A 224 -3.84 17.76 19.72
C GLU A 224 -5.11 18.08 20.52
N VAL A 225 -5.91 17.05 20.80
CA VAL A 225 -7.21 17.17 21.45
C VAL A 225 -7.13 16.51 22.83
N HIS A 226 -7.23 17.35 23.85
CA HIS A 226 -7.33 16.96 25.25
C HIS A 226 -8.81 16.95 25.64
N LEU A 227 -9.35 15.81 26.06
CA LEU A 227 -10.78 15.66 26.38
C LEU A 227 -11.19 16.31 27.71
N GLU A 228 -10.29 17.02 28.38
CA GLU A 228 -10.58 17.99 29.42
C GLU A 228 -11.27 19.24 28.83
N GLU A 229 -10.91 19.61 27.60
CA GLU A 229 -11.43 20.76 26.85
C GLU A 229 -12.52 20.34 25.85
N ASP A 230 -13.31 21.30 25.37
CA ASP A 230 -14.37 21.00 24.42
C ASP A 230 -13.78 20.72 23.03
N ILE A 231 -14.32 19.69 22.36
CA ILE A 231 -13.89 19.33 21.01
C ILE A 231 -14.40 20.42 20.06
N GLN A 232 -13.49 21.02 19.29
CA GLN A 232 -13.81 22.08 18.34
C GLN A 232 -14.78 21.58 17.26
N ASP A 233 -15.77 22.39 16.89
CA ASP A 233 -16.79 22.01 15.89
C ASP A 233 -16.21 21.83 14.46
N SER A 234 -15.02 22.37 14.19
CA SER A 234 -14.27 22.15 12.93
C SER A 234 -13.74 20.72 12.80
N LEU A 235 -13.64 19.98 13.91
CA LEU A 235 -13.15 18.61 13.89
C LEU A 235 -14.29 17.66 13.51
N HIS A 236 -14.01 16.80 12.54
CA HIS A 236 -14.92 15.78 12.04
C HIS A 236 -14.35 14.37 12.21
N THR A 237 -13.04 14.23 12.40
CA THR A 237 -12.37 12.95 12.65
C THR A 237 -11.41 13.06 13.82
N LEU A 238 -11.49 12.12 14.76
CA LEU A 238 -10.52 11.96 15.85
C LEU A 238 -9.69 10.70 15.64
N LEU A 239 -8.39 10.82 15.84
CA LEU A 239 -7.42 9.74 15.78
C LEU A 239 -6.94 9.39 17.19
N TRP A 240 -7.34 8.23 17.70
CA TRP A 240 -6.91 7.72 19.01
C TRP A 240 -5.96 6.54 18.82
N ILE A 241 -4.67 6.77 19.09
CA ILE A 241 -3.60 5.78 18.92
C ILE A 241 -2.97 5.47 20.28
N GLY A 242 -3.02 4.20 20.69
CA GLY A 242 -2.36 3.70 21.90
C GLY A 242 -3.34 3.02 22.83
N GLY A 243 -3.31 3.38 24.10
CA GLY A 243 -4.25 2.90 25.10
C GLY A 243 -4.88 4.06 25.85
N GLY A 244 -5.15 3.83 27.12
CA GLY A 244 -5.70 4.82 28.04
C GLY A 244 -7.14 4.49 28.43
N THR A 245 -7.58 5.15 29.51
CA THR A 245 -8.94 5.01 30.03
C THR A 245 -9.57 6.39 30.09
N LEU A 246 -10.79 6.51 29.56
CA LEU A 246 -11.53 7.78 29.58
C LEU A 246 -12.10 8.03 30.98
N SER A 247 -11.99 9.28 31.43
CA SER A 247 -12.81 9.79 32.53
C SER A 247 -14.27 9.93 32.09
N GLU A 248 -15.19 10.08 33.04
CA GLU A 248 -16.61 10.31 32.72
C GLU A 248 -16.82 11.56 31.85
N ILE A 249 -16.07 12.63 32.12
CA ILE A 249 -16.09 13.88 31.34
C ILE A 249 -15.62 13.61 29.90
N ALA A 250 -14.50 12.92 29.75
CA ALA A 250 -13.92 12.61 28.46
C ALA A 250 -14.82 11.66 27.64
N PHE A 251 -15.41 10.67 28.32
CA PHE A 251 -16.37 9.76 27.71
C PHE A 251 -17.61 10.50 27.19
N TYR A 252 -18.20 11.40 27.99
CA TYR A 252 -19.33 12.21 27.54
C TYR A 252 -18.99 13.08 26.33
N LYS A 253 -17.82 13.71 26.31
CA LYS A 253 -17.40 14.55 25.17
C LYS A 253 -17.19 13.74 23.90
N LEU A 254 -16.54 12.57 24.00
CA LEU A 254 -16.38 11.66 22.87
C LEU A 254 -17.74 11.11 22.38
N ASP A 255 -18.64 10.76 23.30
CA ASP A 255 -20.00 10.32 22.99
C ASP A 255 -20.75 11.39 22.18
N GLN A 256 -20.80 12.62 22.67
CA GLN A 256 -21.49 13.70 21.98
C GLN A 256 -20.83 14.08 20.65
N PHE A 257 -19.50 13.93 20.51
CA PHE A 257 -18.82 14.07 19.23
C PHE A 257 -19.29 13.01 18.22
N LEU A 258 -19.37 11.75 18.63
CA LEU A 258 -19.93 10.68 17.79
C LEU A 258 -21.40 10.95 17.45
N MET A 259 -22.24 11.37 18.41
CA MET A 259 -23.65 11.69 18.14
C MET A 259 -23.82 12.84 17.14
N ARG A 260 -22.87 13.76 17.02
CA ARG A 260 -22.93 14.86 16.04
C ARG A 260 -22.59 14.43 14.61
N GLY A 261 -22.19 13.18 14.40
CA GLY A 261 -21.69 12.63 13.13
C GLY A 261 -20.17 12.61 13.02
N GLY A 262 -19.44 12.72 14.13
CA GLY A 262 -17.99 12.62 14.14
C GLY A 262 -17.49 11.20 13.84
N ASN A 263 -16.27 11.10 13.33
CA ASN A 263 -15.59 9.84 13.04
C ASN A 263 -14.48 9.57 14.03
N LEU A 264 -14.30 8.31 14.43
CA LEU A 264 -13.22 7.87 15.30
C LEU A 264 -12.39 6.79 14.60
N ILE A 265 -11.09 7.05 14.45
CA ILE A 265 -10.11 6.02 14.10
C ILE A 265 -9.39 5.62 15.38
N LEU A 266 -9.60 4.38 15.80
CA LEU A 266 -9.13 3.82 17.05
C LEU A 266 -8.13 2.70 16.78
N LEU A 267 -6.85 2.98 17.01
CA LEU A 267 -5.77 2.00 16.98
C LEU A 267 -5.39 1.71 18.42
N PHE A 268 -5.95 0.64 19.00
CA PHE A 268 -5.98 0.47 20.45
C PHE A 268 -5.19 -0.76 20.91
N LYS A 269 -4.39 -0.62 21.99
CA LYS A 269 -3.75 -1.76 22.66
C LYS A 269 -4.49 -2.10 23.96
N SER A 270 -4.83 -3.37 24.13
CA SER A 270 -5.25 -3.95 25.42
C SER A 270 -4.09 -4.56 26.20
N MET A 271 -2.93 -4.72 25.55
CA MET A 271 -1.73 -5.34 26.10
C MET A 271 -0.53 -4.37 26.02
N ASP A 272 0.23 -4.25 27.10
CA ASP A 272 1.52 -3.56 27.17
C ASP A 272 2.65 -4.55 26.83
N PHE A 273 3.36 -4.29 25.74
CA PHE A 273 4.47 -5.11 25.25
C PHE A 273 5.78 -4.55 25.76
N ARG A 274 6.49 -5.26 26.64
CA ARG A 274 7.80 -4.85 27.14
C ARG A 274 8.86 -5.71 26.49
N LEU A 275 9.77 -5.08 25.75
CA LEU A 275 10.90 -5.75 25.13
C LEU A 275 12.14 -5.47 25.99
N GLU A 276 12.97 -6.47 26.22
CA GLU A 276 14.29 -6.22 26.79
C GLU A 276 15.14 -5.38 25.81
N PRO A 277 15.90 -4.38 26.29
CA PRO A 277 16.81 -3.63 25.44
C PRO A 277 17.81 -4.59 24.76
N PRO A 278 18.09 -4.42 23.45
CA PRO A 278 19.12 -5.21 22.80
C PRO A 278 20.44 -5.04 23.56
N ASN A 279 21.02 -6.16 23.97
CA ASN A 279 22.19 -6.19 24.83
C ASN A 279 23.40 -5.68 24.02
N ARG A 280 23.68 -4.36 24.07
CA ARG A 280 24.74 -3.67 23.29
C ARG A 280 26.18 -4.17 23.54
N LYS A 281 26.38 -5.20 24.37
CA LYS A 281 27.70 -5.74 24.75
C LYS A 281 28.31 -6.75 23.78
N LYS A 282 27.64 -7.15 22.68
CA LYS A 282 28.20 -8.07 21.67
C LYS A 282 28.02 -7.58 20.23
N GLY A 283 28.87 -6.65 19.81
CA GLY A 283 29.25 -6.44 18.40
C GLY A 283 28.23 -5.76 17.46
N ILE A 284 28.70 -5.44 16.25
CA ILE A 284 27.93 -4.86 15.13
C ILE A 284 27.15 -6.01 14.44
N GLY A 285 26.25 -6.63 15.19
CA GLY A 285 25.33 -7.66 14.70
C GLY A 285 23.88 -7.18 14.80
N THR A 286 23.00 -7.74 13.95
CA THR A 286 21.55 -7.57 14.01
C THR A 286 21.04 -8.09 15.35
N ASN A 287 20.92 -7.21 16.35
CA ASN A 287 20.50 -7.62 17.68
C ASN A 287 19.03 -8.07 17.63
N SER A 288 18.80 -9.34 17.93
CA SER A 288 17.48 -9.90 18.19
C SER A 288 16.73 -9.02 19.20
N ILE A 289 15.46 -8.73 18.94
CA ILE A 289 14.56 -8.14 19.92
C ILE A 289 14.61 -9.03 21.18
N GLY A 290 15.04 -8.46 22.31
CA GLY A 290 15.27 -9.18 23.57
C GLY A 290 14.02 -9.90 24.07
N ALA A 291 14.19 -10.84 25.02
CA ALA A 291 13.05 -11.55 25.60
C ALA A 291 12.08 -10.53 26.20
N GLY A 292 10.82 -10.57 25.74
CA GLY A 292 9.80 -9.63 26.19
C GLY A 292 8.65 -10.30 26.91
N ILE A 293 7.78 -9.48 27.50
CA ILE A 293 6.48 -9.92 28.03
C ILE A 293 5.38 -8.99 27.52
N ALA A 294 4.24 -9.56 27.16
CA ALA A 294 3.00 -8.84 26.99
C ALA A 294 2.13 -9.04 28.23
N LYS A 295 1.57 -7.96 28.78
CA LYS A 295 0.66 -8.01 29.94
C LYS A 295 -0.52 -7.09 29.72
N PRO A 296 -1.68 -7.29 30.39
CA PRO A 296 -2.82 -6.40 30.23
C PRO A 296 -2.49 -4.96 30.60
N THR A 297 -3.02 -4.00 29.84
CA THR A 297 -2.95 -2.59 30.24
C THR A 297 -3.82 -2.36 31.48
N PRO A 298 -3.39 -1.48 32.42
CA PRO A 298 -4.22 -1.14 33.57
C PRO A 298 -5.61 -0.64 33.15
N ARG A 299 -6.66 -1.00 33.91
CA ARG A 299 -8.05 -0.53 33.71
C ARG A 299 -8.67 -0.83 32.33
N ILE A 300 -8.12 -1.80 31.60
CA ILE A 300 -8.66 -2.21 30.29
C ILE A 300 -10.13 -2.62 30.34
N GLU A 301 -10.57 -3.30 31.40
CA GLU A 301 -11.97 -3.71 31.55
C GLU A 301 -12.92 -2.52 31.72
N GLU A 302 -12.49 -1.45 32.39
CA GLU A 302 -13.29 -0.23 32.51
C GLU A 302 -13.43 0.47 31.16
N GLN A 303 -12.33 0.55 30.40
CA GLN A 303 -12.36 1.10 29.06
C GLN A 303 -13.18 0.25 28.08
N ASN A 304 -13.12 -1.08 28.20
CA ASN A 304 -13.91 -1.98 27.36
C ASN A 304 -15.42 -1.85 27.63
N ARG A 305 -15.86 -1.58 28.86
CA ARG A 305 -17.27 -1.28 29.14
C ARG A 305 -17.78 -0.05 28.37
N ILE A 306 -16.91 0.94 28.17
CA ILE A 306 -17.21 2.11 27.33
C ILE A 306 -17.34 1.67 25.88
N PHE A 307 -16.39 0.91 25.33
CA PHE A 307 -16.46 0.43 23.95
C PHE A 307 -17.66 -0.48 23.67
N GLU A 308 -18.06 -1.29 24.65
CA GLU A 308 -19.23 -2.17 24.55
C GLU A 308 -20.54 -1.39 24.35
N SER A 309 -20.63 -0.16 24.88
CA SER A 309 -21.78 0.71 24.63
C SER A 309 -21.90 1.10 23.15
N TYR A 310 -20.79 1.14 22.42
CA TYR A 310 -20.74 1.36 20.97
C TYR A 310 -20.74 0.07 20.16
N GLY A 311 -20.84 -1.09 20.81
CA GLY A 311 -20.99 -2.39 20.16
C GLY A 311 -19.70 -3.14 19.85
N PHE A 312 -18.58 -2.82 20.50
CA PHE A 312 -17.35 -3.62 20.34
C PHE A 312 -16.52 -3.74 21.62
N ARG A 313 -15.62 -4.72 21.68
CA ARG A 313 -14.60 -4.89 22.73
C ARG A 313 -13.26 -5.20 22.07
N VAL A 314 -12.18 -4.61 22.61
CA VAL A 314 -10.81 -5.04 22.31
C VAL A 314 -10.39 -6.05 23.38
N ASN A 315 -10.27 -7.32 23.01
CA ASN A 315 -10.01 -8.39 23.96
C ASN A 315 -8.58 -8.28 24.52
N THR A 316 -8.38 -8.76 25.73
CA THR A 316 -7.09 -8.70 26.45
C THR A 316 -6.24 -9.93 26.12
N ASP A 317 -5.79 -9.99 24.87
CA ASP A 317 -5.06 -11.11 24.31
C ASP A 317 -4.04 -10.68 23.24
N LEU A 318 -3.24 -11.66 22.79
CA LEU A 318 -2.35 -11.55 21.65
C LEU A 318 -2.70 -12.64 20.64
N VAL A 319 -2.97 -12.24 19.41
CA VAL A 319 -3.18 -13.17 18.28
C VAL A 319 -1.84 -13.50 17.64
N LEU A 320 -1.57 -14.80 17.48
CA LEU A 320 -0.36 -15.34 16.88
C LEU A 320 -0.73 -16.14 15.63
N ASP A 321 -0.04 -15.86 14.53
CA ASP A 321 -0.20 -16.58 13.26
C ASP A 321 1.15 -16.67 12.54
N PRO A 322 2.01 -17.65 12.87
CA PRO A 322 3.37 -17.67 12.31
C PRO A 322 3.43 -17.96 10.83
N ASN A 323 2.48 -18.76 10.31
CA ASN A 323 2.41 -19.07 8.88
C ASN A 323 2.10 -17.81 8.07
N ARG A 324 1.47 -16.81 8.68
CA ARG A 324 1.22 -15.49 8.11
C ARG A 324 2.12 -14.39 8.68
N SER A 325 3.14 -14.71 9.44
CA SER A 325 4.04 -13.71 10.04
C SER A 325 5.21 -13.33 9.11
N LEU A 326 5.92 -12.23 9.42
CA LEU A 326 7.12 -11.80 8.69
C LEU A 326 8.37 -12.58 9.15
N PRO A 327 9.08 -13.28 8.24
CA PRO A 327 10.31 -14.01 8.56
C PRO A 327 11.53 -13.07 8.64
N ILE A 328 11.54 -12.18 9.62
CA ILE A 328 12.64 -11.22 9.86
C ILE A 328 13.55 -11.60 11.03
N GLY A 329 13.37 -12.79 11.60
CA GLY A 329 14.17 -13.31 12.70
C GLY A 329 15.60 -13.72 12.30
N PRO A 330 16.42 -14.18 13.26
CA PRO A 330 17.78 -14.63 12.99
C PRO A 330 17.79 -15.83 12.03
N LEU A 331 18.91 -16.00 11.31
CA LEU A 331 19.14 -17.17 10.48
C LEU A 331 19.31 -18.41 11.36
N MET A 332 18.53 -19.44 11.07
CA MET A 332 18.60 -20.74 11.73
C MET A 332 18.32 -21.86 10.74
N GLU A 333 18.71 -23.07 11.11
CA GLU A 333 18.32 -24.27 10.36
C GLU A 333 16.83 -24.54 10.60
N VAL A 334 16.01 -24.19 9.60
CA VAL A 334 14.54 -24.35 9.67
C VAL A 334 14.10 -25.75 9.26
N GLU A 335 14.89 -26.38 8.37
CA GLU A 335 14.81 -27.79 7.99
C GLU A 335 16.23 -28.33 7.88
N PRO A 336 16.48 -29.66 8.00
CA PRO A 336 17.80 -30.24 7.86
C PRO A 336 18.51 -29.79 6.56
N GLY A 337 19.60 -29.04 6.69
CA GLY A 337 20.36 -28.48 5.56
C GLY A 337 19.79 -27.20 4.93
N VAL A 338 18.68 -26.65 5.45
CA VAL A 338 18.04 -25.42 4.95
C VAL A 338 18.18 -24.32 6.00
N ILE A 339 19.01 -23.32 5.69
CA ILE A 339 19.15 -22.10 6.51
C ILE A 339 18.08 -21.11 6.07
N GLY A 340 17.21 -20.72 7.00
CA GLY A 340 16.13 -19.76 6.77
C GLY A 340 16.01 -18.75 7.91
N ARG A 341 15.22 -17.70 7.70
CA ARG A 341 14.81 -16.79 8.78
C ARG A 341 13.49 -17.27 9.38
N ASN A 342 13.41 -17.21 10.70
CA ASN A 342 12.17 -17.53 11.40
C ASN A 342 11.22 -16.32 11.43
N ALA A 343 9.92 -16.60 11.56
CA ALA A 343 8.84 -15.62 11.68
C ALA A 343 8.81 -14.97 13.07
N TYR A 344 9.83 -14.16 13.35
CA TYR A 344 10.00 -13.44 14.61
C TYR A 344 10.43 -11.98 14.37
N PRO A 345 9.82 -10.98 15.03
CA PRO A 345 8.64 -11.09 15.90
C PRO A 345 7.41 -11.66 15.17
N PRO A 346 6.43 -12.24 15.88
CA PRO A 346 5.26 -12.87 15.29
C PRO A 346 4.23 -11.81 14.83
N TRP A 347 4.68 -10.88 13.98
CA TRP A 347 3.83 -9.84 13.41
C TRP A 347 3.12 -10.38 12.18
N ILE A 348 1.79 -10.32 12.23
CA ILE A 348 0.91 -10.87 11.20
C ILE A 348 0.98 -9.96 9.98
N LEU A 349 1.24 -10.54 8.81
CA LEU A 349 1.05 -9.87 7.52
C LEU A 349 -0.26 -10.38 6.93
N ALA A 350 -1.34 -9.63 7.13
CA ALA A 350 -2.63 -9.93 6.54
C ALA A 350 -2.60 -9.66 5.04
N GLY A 351 -3.27 -10.49 4.25
CA GLY A 351 -3.45 -10.30 2.80
C GLY A 351 -4.80 -10.87 2.34
N HIS A 352 -5.15 -10.72 1.06
CA HIS A 352 -6.40 -11.30 0.52
C HIS A 352 -6.41 -12.84 0.52
N SER A 353 -5.23 -13.48 0.55
CA SER A 353 -5.12 -14.92 0.75
C SER A 353 -5.81 -15.34 2.05
N GLN A 354 -6.75 -16.30 1.99
CA GLN A 354 -7.56 -16.73 3.14
C GLN A 354 -8.52 -15.64 3.69
N GLU A 355 -8.82 -14.60 2.91
CA GLU A 355 -9.78 -13.54 3.27
C GLU A 355 -9.43 -12.83 4.60
N MET A 356 -8.14 -12.65 4.88
CA MET A 356 -7.69 -11.90 6.06
C MET A 356 -7.97 -10.40 5.89
N LEU A 357 -7.93 -9.90 4.64
CA LEU A 357 -8.41 -8.59 4.24
C LEU A 357 -9.79 -8.73 3.58
N ASN A 358 -10.73 -7.87 3.95
CA ASN A 358 -12.05 -7.86 3.32
C ASN A 358 -11.95 -7.27 1.89
N GLU A 359 -12.40 -8.04 0.90
CA GLU A 359 -12.32 -7.70 -0.53
C GLU A 359 -13.40 -6.69 -0.99
N VAL A 360 -14.44 -6.48 -0.19
CA VAL A 360 -15.56 -5.59 -0.49
C VAL A 360 -15.35 -4.23 0.18
N SER A 361 -14.84 -4.22 1.41
CA SER A 361 -14.67 -3.01 2.21
C SER A 361 -13.74 -2.00 1.53
N PRO A 362 -14.12 -0.72 1.42
CA PRO A 362 -13.26 0.31 0.82
C PRO A 362 -11.96 0.55 1.59
N PHE A 363 -11.91 0.16 2.87
CA PHE A 363 -10.73 0.31 3.72
C PHE A 363 -9.61 -0.68 3.35
N THR A 364 -9.97 -1.91 2.96
CA THR A 364 -9.01 -3.02 2.79
C THR A 364 -8.93 -3.54 1.36
N LYS A 365 -9.98 -3.39 0.55
CA LYS A 365 -10.00 -3.77 -0.86
C LYS A 365 -8.79 -3.27 -1.67
N PRO A 366 -8.33 -2.01 -1.53
CA PRO A 366 -7.22 -1.51 -2.32
C PRO A 366 -5.86 -2.08 -1.89
N LEU A 367 -5.76 -2.62 -0.69
CA LEU A 367 -4.49 -3.11 -0.14
C LEU A 367 -4.20 -4.50 -0.69
N LYS A 368 -2.91 -4.82 -0.84
CA LYS A 368 -2.50 -6.22 -1.06
C LYS A 368 -2.22 -6.90 0.26
N ASN A 369 -1.45 -6.23 1.10
CA ASN A 369 -1.10 -6.70 2.43
C ASN A 369 -1.30 -5.60 3.48
N LEU A 370 -1.37 -5.97 4.77
CA LEU A 370 -1.32 -5.09 5.93
C LEU A 370 -0.49 -5.72 7.05
N LEU A 371 0.55 -5.02 7.52
CA LEU A 371 1.34 -5.48 8.66
C LEU A 371 0.67 -5.09 9.97
N LEU A 372 0.43 -6.08 10.82
CA LEU A 372 -0.23 -5.98 12.12
C LEU A 372 0.73 -6.42 13.24
N PRO A 373 1.55 -5.51 13.78
CA PRO A 373 2.40 -5.83 14.91
C PRO A 373 1.56 -5.99 16.18
N TRP A 374 1.76 -7.10 16.91
CA TRP A 374 1.17 -7.32 18.24
C TRP A 374 -0.31 -6.93 18.35
N VAL A 375 -1.15 -7.67 17.65
CA VAL A 375 -2.58 -7.39 17.53
C VAL A 375 -3.42 -8.23 18.49
N SER A 376 -4.40 -7.59 19.11
CA SER A 376 -5.42 -8.20 19.95
C SER A 376 -6.69 -8.46 19.16
N SER A 377 -7.45 -9.47 19.56
CA SER A 377 -8.72 -9.81 18.92
C SER A 377 -9.84 -8.85 19.29
N LEU A 378 -10.87 -8.78 18.44
CA LEU A 378 -12.06 -7.96 18.65
C LEU A 378 -13.31 -8.84 18.80
N THR A 379 -14.22 -8.39 19.67
CA THR A 379 -15.58 -8.93 19.78
C THR A 379 -16.58 -7.84 19.39
N LEU A 380 -17.55 -8.16 18.54
CA LEU A 380 -18.61 -7.25 18.11
C LEU A 380 -19.96 -7.61 18.77
N PHE A 381 -20.76 -6.60 19.09
CA PHE A 381 -22.06 -6.71 19.75
C PHE A 381 -23.14 -5.93 18.98
N PRO A 382 -23.64 -6.45 17.84
CA PRO A 382 -24.64 -5.76 17.01
C PRO A 382 -25.89 -5.33 17.78
N ASP A 383 -26.33 -6.14 18.75
CA ASP A 383 -27.53 -5.87 19.57
C ASP A 383 -27.43 -4.60 20.42
N ARG A 384 -26.22 -4.09 20.69
CA ARG A 384 -26.00 -2.86 21.45
C ARG A 384 -26.29 -1.60 20.63
N GLN A 385 -26.19 -1.68 19.31
CA GLN A 385 -26.33 -0.56 18.37
C GLN A 385 -27.06 -1.04 17.11
N PRO A 386 -28.39 -1.25 17.16
CA PRO A 386 -29.14 -1.92 16.09
C PRO A 386 -29.17 -1.15 14.76
N ASN A 387 -28.93 0.17 14.79
CA ASN A 387 -28.89 1.04 13.60
C ASN A 387 -27.45 1.27 13.07
N VAL A 388 -26.48 0.50 13.55
CA VAL A 388 -25.08 0.59 13.17
C VAL A 388 -24.67 -0.69 12.46
N ARG A 389 -24.23 -0.58 11.21
CA ARG A 389 -23.65 -1.70 10.47
C ARG A 389 -22.25 -1.94 11.01
N MET A 390 -22.00 -3.15 11.50
CA MET A 390 -20.68 -3.59 11.96
C MET A 390 -20.08 -4.56 10.95
N GLU A 391 -18.95 -4.18 10.35
CA GLU A 391 -18.28 -4.96 9.32
C GLU A 391 -16.85 -5.30 9.74
N PRO A 392 -16.52 -6.60 9.92
CA PRO A 392 -15.14 -7.04 10.04
C PRO A 392 -14.37 -6.72 8.75
N ILE A 393 -13.25 -6.01 8.88
CA ILE A 393 -12.39 -5.64 7.76
C ILE A 393 -11.04 -6.36 7.78
N LEU A 394 -10.60 -6.80 8.97
CA LEU A 394 -9.36 -7.53 9.18
C LEU A 394 -9.65 -8.78 10.01
N SER A 395 -9.13 -9.91 9.54
CA SER A 395 -9.22 -11.21 10.21
C SER A 395 -7.88 -11.94 10.21
N SER A 396 -7.69 -12.87 11.15
CA SER A 396 -6.59 -13.83 11.11
C SER A 396 -6.83 -14.92 10.07
N SER A 397 -5.81 -15.77 9.82
CA SER A 397 -6.09 -17.07 9.21
C SER A 397 -6.86 -17.99 10.18
N GLU A 398 -7.34 -19.11 9.67
CA GLU A 398 -7.95 -20.16 10.49
C GLU A 398 -6.94 -20.87 11.41
N GLU A 399 -5.64 -20.76 11.10
CA GLU A 399 -4.54 -21.42 11.82
C GLU A 399 -4.04 -20.61 13.03
N ALA A 400 -4.58 -19.41 13.23
CA ALA A 400 -4.16 -18.53 14.30
C ALA A 400 -4.54 -19.03 15.69
N GLU A 401 -3.74 -18.65 16.69
CA GLU A 401 -3.95 -18.92 18.11
C GLU A 401 -4.12 -17.60 18.86
N VAL A 402 -4.96 -17.61 19.89
CA VAL A 402 -5.09 -16.51 20.85
C VAL A 402 -4.40 -16.90 22.16
N ARG A 403 -3.50 -16.03 22.65
CA ARG A 403 -2.90 -16.17 23.98
C ARG A 403 -3.29 -14.99 24.88
N SER A 404 -3.89 -15.28 26.02
CA SER A 404 -4.42 -14.28 26.96
C SER A 404 -3.53 -14.08 28.19
N SER A 405 -3.87 -13.08 29.00
CA SER A 405 -3.21 -12.77 30.27
C SER A 405 -1.77 -12.31 30.09
N ILE A 406 -0.77 -13.13 30.43
CA ILE A 406 0.64 -12.78 30.31
C ILE A 406 1.26 -13.68 29.25
N VAL A 407 1.80 -13.07 28.20
CA VAL A 407 2.40 -13.81 27.08
C VAL A 407 3.89 -13.54 27.05
N ALA A 408 4.70 -14.59 27.14
CA ALA A 408 6.13 -14.50 26.91
C ALA A 408 6.37 -14.22 25.41
N LEU A 409 7.09 -13.14 25.13
CA LEU A 409 7.41 -12.74 23.76
C LEU A 409 8.76 -13.24 23.30
N GLY A 410 9.57 -13.84 24.18
CA GLY A 410 10.89 -14.34 23.80
C GLY A 410 10.79 -15.43 22.73
N GLU A 411 11.65 -15.34 21.72
CA GLU A 411 11.69 -16.25 20.57
C GLU A 411 11.60 -17.72 21.00
N LYS A 412 12.53 -18.16 21.87
CA LYS A 412 12.56 -19.55 22.37
C LYS A 412 11.25 -19.95 23.08
N GLN A 413 10.63 -19.06 23.84
CA GLN A 413 9.39 -19.36 24.56
C GLN A 413 8.20 -19.49 23.63
N ILE A 414 8.11 -18.62 22.61
CA ILE A 414 7.06 -18.68 21.59
C ILE A 414 7.13 -20.01 20.84
N PHE A 415 8.32 -20.43 20.40
CA PHE A 415 8.51 -21.66 19.61
C PHE A 415 8.53 -22.93 20.46
N ALA A 416 8.91 -22.86 21.75
CA ALA A 416 8.84 -24.02 22.65
C ALA A 416 7.40 -24.44 22.98
N THR A 417 6.43 -23.52 22.83
CA THR A 417 5.02 -23.82 23.04
C THR A 417 4.33 -24.01 21.68
N PRO A 418 3.99 -25.26 21.29
CA PRO A 418 3.36 -25.52 20.01
C PRO A 418 2.08 -24.70 19.85
N ILE A 419 1.89 -24.13 18.67
CA ILE A 419 0.73 -23.29 18.41
C ILE A 419 -0.51 -24.15 18.22
N ARG A 420 -1.55 -23.78 18.94
CA ARG A 420 -2.83 -24.50 18.92
C ARG A 420 -3.83 -23.68 18.11
N SER A 421 -3.93 -24.02 16.82
CA SER A 421 -4.92 -23.44 15.92
C SER A 421 -6.33 -23.54 16.51
N GLY A 422 -7.05 -22.41 16.49
CA GLY A 422 -8.47 -22.38 16.83
C GLY A 422 -9.40 -22.87 15.71
N ASN A 423 -8.86 -23.17 14.52
CA ASN A 423 -9.60 -23.51 13.29
C ASN A 423 -10.76 -22.55 12.99
N LYS A 424 -10.57 -21.27 13.33
CA LYS A 424 -11.57 -20.21 13.15
C LYS A 424 -10.85 -18.88 12.95
N LYS A 425 -11.33 -18.08 12.01
CA LYS A 425 -10.87 -16.70 11.81
C LYS A 425 -11.22 -15.84 13.03
N ILE A 426 -10.25 -15.06 13.47
CA ILE A 426 -10.36 -14.12 14.59
C ILE A 426 -10.45 -12.72 14.03
N ILE A 427 -11.41 -11.91 14.48
CA ILE A 427 -11.56 -10.53 14.03
C ILE A 427 -10.44 -9.69 14.66
N LEU A 428 -9.69 -8.96 13.84
CA LEU A 428 -8.56 -8.10 14.24
C LEU A 428 -8.86 -6.61 14.07
N GLY A 429 -9.83 -6.29 13.20
CA GLY A 429 -10.23 -4.93 12.88
C GLY A 429 -11.63 -4.89 12.29
N ALA A 430 -12.40 -3.85 12.61
CA ALA A 430 -13.77 -3.67 12.17
C ALA A 430 -14.10 -2.20 11.93
N VAL A 431 -15.08 -1.97 11.06
CA VAL A 431 -15.71 -0.67 10.84
C VAL A 431 -17.15 -0.73 11.32
N LEU A 432 -17.53 0.25 12.12
CA LEU A 432 -18.89 0.45 12.61
C LEU A 432 -19.39 1.76 12.02
N GLU A 433 -20.48 1.72 11.25
CA GLU A 433 -21.01 2.88 10.55
C GLU A 433 -22.54 2.95 10.65
N GLY A 434 -23.06 4.13 10.97
CA GLY A 434 -24.50 4.37 10.99
C GLY A 434 -24.92 5.39 12.05
N SER A 435 -26.16 5.26 12.50
CA SER A 435 -26.73 6.12 13.54
C SER A 435 -26.51 5.51 14.92
N PHE A 436 -25.54 6.02 15.66
CA PHE A 436 -25.25 5.55 17.01
C PHE A 436 -26.27 6.07 18.02
N GLN A 437 -26.53 5.28 19.06
CA GLN A 437 -27.24 5.68 20.27
C GLN A 437 -26.22 6.07 21.34
N SER A 438 -26.50 7.16 22.04
CA SER A 438 -25.66 7.67 23.13
C SER A 438 -25.62 6.67 24.28
N ALA A 439 -24.46 6.52 24.91
CA ALA A 439 -24.32 5.75 26.14
C ALA A 439 -24.95 6.46 27.35
N PHE A 440 -25.31 7.74 27.21
CA PHE A 440 -25.90 8.56 28.24
C PHE A 440 -27.40 8.74 28.01
N ALA A 441 -28.18 8.82 29.10
CA ALA A 441 -29.62 9.12 29.02
C ALA A 441 -29.90 10.63 29.02
N SER A 442 -28.99 11.41 29.62
CA SER A 442 -29.04 12.86 29.77
C SER A 442 -27.64 13.41 30.01
N VAL A 443 -27.50 14.75 29.95
CA VAL A 443 -26.26 15.45 30.35
C VAL A 443 -25.86 15.03 31.78
N PRO A 444 -24.63 14.56 32.03
CA PRO A 444 -24.15 14.26 33.37
C PRO A 444 -24.19 15.50 34.27
N THR A 445 -24.51 15.33 35.56
CA THR A 445 -24.68 16.43 36.53
C THR A 445 -23.42 17.28 36.73
N ILE A 446 -22.25 16.77 36.33
CA ILE A 446 -20.96 17.45 36.41
C ILE A 446 -20.91 18.65 35.43
N PHE A 447 -21.68 18.63 34.34
CA PHE A 447 -21.73 19.72 33.36
C PHE A 447 -22.79 20.76 33.76
N LYS A 448 -22.34 21.95 34.20
CA LYS A 448 -23.23 23.03 34.70
C LYS A 448 -24.04 23.75 33.62
N LYS A 449 -23.63 23.63 32.35
CA LYS A 449 -24.36 24.07 31.13
C LYS A 449 -23.72 23.33 29.95
N SER A 450 -24.51 22.59 29.19
CA SER A 450 -24.08 21.99 27.92
C SER A 450 -25.13 22.29 26.87
N ASN A 451 -24.69 22.68 25.68
CA ASN A 451 -25.55 22.81 24.51
C ASN A 451 -26.16 21.44 24.17
N SER A 452 -27.41 21.46 23.71
CA SER A 452 -28.21 20.37 23.12
C SER A 452 -27.59 18.96 23.19
N PHE A 453 -27.94 18.24 24.25
CA PHE A 453 -27.66 16.81 24.36
C PHE A 453 -28.31 16.02 23.21
N LEU A 454 -27.54 15.15 22.58
CA LEU A 454 -28.01 14.26 21.54
C LEU A 454 -28.10 12.83 22.09
N LYS A 455 -29.30 12.25 22.01
CA LYS A 455 -29.57 10.84 22.39
C LYS A 455 -29.11 9.84 21.34
N GLN A 456 -29.06 10.28 20.08
CA GLN A 456 -28.63 9.48 18.94
C GLN A 456 -28.12 10.41 17.84
N THR A 457 -27.41 9.84 16.87
CA THR A 457 -27.07 10.56 15.65
C THR A 457 -28.33 11.04 14.93
N PRO A 458 -28.44 12.33 14.56
CA PRO A 458 -29.58 12.84 13.82
C PRO A 458 -29.76 12.17 12.45
N GLU A 459 -31.00 12.11 11.98
CA GLU A 459 -31.32 11.59 10.66
C GLU A 459 -30.58 12.35 9.54
N GLY A 460 -30.04 11.62 8.56
CA GLY A 460 -29.21 12.18 7.48
C GLY A 460 -27.73 12.37 7.83
N LYS A 461 -27.33 12.15 9.10
CA LYS A 461 -25.92 12.06 9.50
C LYS A 461 -25.57 10.61 9.83
N SER A 462 -24.31 10.26 9.60
CA SER A 462 -23.74 8.95 9.95
C SER A 462 -22.42 9.19 10.67
N SER A 463 -22.17 8.42 11.71
CA SER A 463 -20.90 8.41 12.43
C SER A 463 -20.15 7.13 12.07
N ARG A 464 -18.82 7.15 12.15
CA ARG A 464 -18.00 5.98 11.85
C ARG A 464 -16.97 5.72 12.94
N ILE A 465 -16.81 4.46 13.32
CA ILE A 465 -15.71 3.99 14.16
C ILE A 465 -14.93 2.94 13.39
N LEU A 466 -13.67 3.24 13.06
CA LEU A 466 -12.70 2.23 12.62
C LEU A 466 -11.91 1.78 13.85
N VAL A 467 -11.95 0.50 14.18
CA VAL A 467 -11.20 -0.06 15.32
C VAL A 467 -10.24 -1.15 14.86
N ILE A 468 -9.00 -1.09 15.36
CA ILE A 468 -7.97 -2.12 15.16
C ILE A 468 -7.30 -2.41 16.50
N GLY A 469 -7.16 -3.69 16.83
CA GLY A 469 -6.57 -4.15 18.10
C GLY A 469 -5.05 -3.97 18.23
N SER A 470 -4.46 -3.01 17.51
CA SER A 470 -3.05 -2.66 17.65
C SER A 470 -2.85 -1.18 17.32
N PRO A 471 -2.08 -0.42 18.11
CA PRO A 471 -1.58 0.91 17.74
C PRO A 471 -0.27 0.85 16.96
N TYR A 472 0.38 -0.32 16.92
CA TYR A 472 1.76 -0.44 16.46
C TYR A 472 1.88 -0.45 14.93
N LEU A 473 0.78 -0.49 14.19
CA LEU A 473 0.77 -0.35 12.72
C LEU A 473 1.22 1.04 12.23
N VAL A 474 1.29 2.05 13.11
CA VAL A 474 1.81 3.40 12.83
C VAL A 474 3.04 3.76 13.67
N SER A 475 3.60 2.76 14.37
CA SER A 475 4.75 2.96 15.23
C SER A 475 6.00 3.31 14.44
N ASP A 476 6.85 4.17 15.00
CA ASP A 476 8.16 4.49 14.43
C ASP A 476 9.09 3.26 14.37
N LEU A 477 8.79 2.19 15.12
CA LEU A 477 9.43 0.87 14.99
C LEU A 477 9.38 0.33 13.55
N LEU A 478 8.33 0.67 12.80
CA LEU A 478 8.16 0.22 11.41
C LEU A 478 8.96 1.06 10.41
N ALA A 479 9.61 2.14 10.86
CA ALA A 479 10.48 2.96 10.03
C ALA A 479 11.91 2.38 9.92
N TYR A 480 12.24 1.32 10.65
CA TYR A 480 13.54 0.66 10.56
C TYR A 480 13.74 -0.05 9.21
N PRO A 481 14.98 -0.20 8.72
CA PRO A 481 15.28 -0.71 7.38
C PRO A 481 14.59 -2.03 7.01
N GLU A 482 14.41 -2.94 7.96
CA GLU A 482 13.82 -4.26 7.77
C GLU A 482 12.33 -4.21 7.41
N THR A 483 11.63 -3.18 7.90
CA THR A 483 10.15 -3.06 7.80
C THR A 483 9.69 -1.82 7.06
N ARG A 484 10.59 -0.83 6.86
CA ARG A 484 10.32 0.45 6.21
C ARG A 484 9.60 0.31 4.88
N LYS A 485 10.02 -0.63 4.04
CA LYS A 485 9.39 -0.84 2.73
C LYS A 485 7.92 -1.25 2.88
N ILE A 486 7.64 -2.25 3.72
CA ILE A 486 6.26 -2.69 4.00
C ILE A 486 5.47 -1.55 4.66
N TYR A 487 6.07 -0.83 5.60
CA TYR A 487 5.41 0.31 6.26
C TYR A 487 4.97 1.39 5.26
N GLN A 488 5.86 1.77 4.33
CA GLN A 488 5.61 2.77 3.29
C GLN A 488 4.61 2.29 2.22
N GLU A 489 4.68 1.02 1.82
CA GLU A 489 3.84 0.49 0.76
C GLU A 489 2.47 0.05 1.27
N SER A 490 2.34 -0.37 2.53
CA SER A 490 1.12 -1.00 3.04
C SER A 490 0.44 -0.19 4.15
N ASN A 491 1.10 -0.01 5.30
CA ASN A 491 0.47 0.56 6.48
C ASN A 491 0.11 2.04 6.31
N ILE A 492 1.04 2.86 5.81
CA ILE A 492 0.80 4.29 5.59
C ILE A 492 -0.37 4.51 4.63
N PRO A 493 -0.40 3.90 3.43
CA PRO A 493 -1.55 3.93 2.53
C PRO A 493 -2.88 3.57 3.18
N PHE A 494 -2.91 2.52 4.00
CA PHE A 494 -4.12 2.11 4.72
C PHE A 494 -4.65 3.21 5.65
N LEU A 495 -3.79 3.81 6.49
CA LEU A 495 -4.23 4.86 7.40
C LEU A 495 -4.64 6.14 6.69
N LEU A 496 -3.91 6.54 5.64
CA LEU A 496 -4.30 7.70 4.84
C LEU A 496 -5.66 7.49 4.16
N ASN A 497 -5.91 6.28 3.63
CA ASN A 497 -7.22 5.94 3.08
C ASN A 497 -8.31 5.94 4.16
N ALA A 498 -8.03 5.42 5.36
CA ALA A 498 -8.99 5.44 6.45
C ALA A 498 -9.39 6.86 6.87
N LEU A 499 -8.43 7.79 6.91
CA LEU A 499 -8.66 9.22 7.17
C LEU A 499 -9.47 9.87 6.04
N ASP A 500 -9.10 9.63 4.78
CA ASP A 500 -9.82 10.18 3.62
C ASP A 500 -11.27 9.65 3.55
N ILE A 501 -11.50 8.34 3.73
CA ILE A 501 -12.85 7.74 3.78
C ILE A 501 -13.67 8.34 4.92
N SER A 502 -13.04 8.59 6.07
CA SER A 502 -13.68 9.25 7.22
C SER A 502 -14.10 10.68 6.88
N GLY A 503 -13.26 11.42 6.15
CA GLY A 503 -13.59 12.74 5.61
C GLY A 503 -14.54 12.74 4.40
N GLY A 504 -14.95 11.58 3.89
CA GLY A 504 -15.82 11.45 2.71
C GLY A 504 -15.10 11.61 1.37
N ASP A 505 -13.76 11.60 1.35
CA ASP A 505 -12.96 11.66 0.14
C ASP A 505 -12.54 10.25 -0.31
N THR A 506 -12.71 9.95 -1.60
CA THR A 506 -12.37 8.64 -2.17
C THR A 506 -11.38 8.70 -3.32
N ASP A 507 -10.89 9.89 -3.66
CA ASP A 507 -10.15 10.16 -4.88
C ASP A 507 -8.79 9.44 -4.89
N LEU A 508 -8.08 9.42 -3.76
CA LEU A 508 -6.74 8.83 -3.68
C LEU A 508 -6.72 7.33 -3.33
N ILE A 509 -7.86 6.73 -3.00
CA ILE A 509 -7.94 5.37 -2.47
C ILE A 509 -7.37 4.34 -3.45
N GLN A 510 -7.78 4.41 -4.72
CA GLN A 510 -7.34 3.46 -5.75
C GLN A 510 -5.84 3.57 -6.02
N ILE A 511 -5.30 4.79 -6.06
CA ILE A 511 -3.89 5.06 -6.38
C ILE A 511 -2.98 4.56 -5.27
N ARG A 512 -3.35 4.81 -4.01
CA ARG A 512 -2.60 4.31 -2.85
C ARG A 512 -2.58 2.77 -2.79
N GLY A 513 -3.64 2.11 -3.27
CA GLY A 513 -3.70 0.65 -3.42
C GLY A 513 -2.68 0.08 -4.41
N LYS A 514 -2.38 0.80 -5.50
CA LYS A 514 -1.39 0.35 -6.52
C LYS A 514 0.03 0.19 -5.96
N LYS A 515 0.40 1.00 -4.95
CA LYS A 515 1.70 0.91 -4.24
C LYS A 515 1.80 -0.27 -3.27
N SER A 516 0.67 -0.87 -2.86
CA SER A 516 0.59 -1.82 -1.73
C SER A 516 1.19 -3.20 -1.93
N ALA A 517 1.77 -3.50 -3.09
CA ALA A 517 2.21 -4.85 -3.39
C ALA A 517 3.65 -5.12 -2.87
N PHE A 518 3.77 -5.51 -1.60
CA PHE A 518 4.88 -6.38 -1.20
C PHE A 518 4.57 -7.81 -1.68
N LEU A 519 4.98 -8.13 -2.90
CA LEU A 519 4.75 -9.45 -3.47
C LEU A 519 5.72 -10.46 -2.83
N ARG A 520 5.20 -11.33 -1.97
CA ARG A 520 5.92 -12.54 -1.59
C ARG A 520 5.85 -13.52 -2.76
N LEU A 521 6.95 -14.19 -3.06
CA LEU A 521 6.88 -15.40 -3.86
C LEU A 521 6.10 -16.42 -3.04
N ASN A 522 4.96 -16.87 -3.57
CA ASN A 522 4.24 -17.96 -2.94
C ASN A 522 5.14 -19.21 -2.96
N PRO A 523 5.28 -19.92 -1.83
CA PRO A 523 5.97 -21.20 -1.87
C PRO A 523 5.18 -22.14 -2.79
N PHE A 524 5.89 -22.84 -3.67
CA PHE A 524 5.28 -23.90 -4.47
C PHE A 524 4.65 -24.93 -3.54
N SER A 525 3.44 -25.38 -3.87
CA SER A 525 2.85 -26.56 -3.25
C SER A 525 3.74 -27.78 -3.46
N ASP A 526 3.64 -28.78 -2.59
CA ASP A 526 4.47 -29.99 -2.72
C ASP A 526 4.22 -30.74 -4.04
N ALA A 527 3.01 -30.62 -4.59
CA ALA A 527 2.68 -31.15 -5.91
C ALA A 527 3.42 -30.39 -7.02
N GLU A 528 3.41 -29.06 -7.00
CA GLU A 528 4.13 -28.22 -7.96
C GLU A 528 5.64 -28.46 -7.89
N LYS A 529 6.22 -28.53 -6.68
CA LYS A 529 7.64 -28.85 -6.49
C LYS A 529 8.02 -30.16 -7.17
N LYS A 530 7.21 -31.21 -6.99
CA LYS A 530 7.41 -32.52 -7.62
C LYS A 530 7.29 -32.45 -9.14
N ILE A 531 6.28 -31.75 -9.66
CA ILE A 531 6.07 -31.59 -11.11
C ILE A 531 7.25 -30.84 -11.74
N PHE A 532 7.66 -29.70 -11.18
CA PHE A 532 8.78 -28.92 -11.70
C PHE A 532 10.11 -29.67 -11.58
N SER A 533 10.32 -30.40 -10.49
CA SER A 533 11.48 -31.28 -10.35
C SER A 533 11.50 -32.36 -11.43
N PHE A 534 10.38 -33.06 -11.65
CA PHE A 534 10.25 -34.06 -12.71
C PHE A 534 10.48 -33.46 -14.10
N LEU A 535 9.90 -32.29 -14.39
CA LEU A 535 10.04 -31.62 -15.68
C LEU A 535 11.49 -31.18 -15.93
N ASN A 536 12.20 -30.70 -14.91
CA ASN A 536 13.60 -30.31 -15.05
C ASN A 536 14.55 -31.51 -15.16
N VAL A 537 14.31 -32.58 -14.40
CA VAL A 537 15.19 -33.76 -14.35
C VAL A 537 14.96 -34.69 -15.54
N LEU A 538 13.70 -34.91 -15.95
CA LEU A 538 13.35 -35.87 -17.00
C LEU A 538 12.73 -35.20 -18.22
N GLY A 539 11.87 -34.19 -18.03
CA GLY A 539 11.16 -33.52 -19.13
C GLY A 539 12.09 -32.84 -20.13
N ILE A 540 12.93 -31.90 -19.66
CA ILE A 540 13.84 -31.13 -20.52
C ILE A 540 14.86 -32.05 -21.23
N PRO A 541 15.56 -32.97 -20.54
CA PRO A 541 16.45 -33.91 -21.22
C PRO A 541 15.74 -34.81 -22.23
N SER A 542 14.52 -35.24 -21.96
CA SER A 542 13.72 -36.05 -22.91
C SER A 542 13.35 -35.25 -24.16
N LEU A 543 12.93 -33.99 -24.01
CA LEU A 543 12.64 -33.10 -25.13
C LEU A 543 13.88 -32.84 -25.99
N LEU A 544 15.04 -32.61 -25.36
CA LEU A 544 16.32 -32.44 -26.06
C LEU A 544 16.75 -33.73 -26.76
N SER A 545 16.57 -34.88 -26.13
CA SER A 545 16.87 -36.19 -26.71
C SER A 545 15.97 -36.47 -27.92
N LEU A 546 14.67 -36.18 -27.81
CA LEU A 546 13.70 -36.32 -28.89
C LEU A 546 14.05 -35.39 -30.06
N TYR A 547 14.34 -34.11 -29.79
CA TYR A 547 14.78 -33.18 -30.81
C TYR A 547 16.05 -33.66 -31.52
N THR A 548 17.04 -34.14 -30.76
CA THR A 548 18.29 -34.67 -31.30
C THR A 548 18.06 -35.90 -32.16
N TYR A 549 17.20 -36.83 -31.71
CA TYR A 549 16.81 -38.01 -32.46
C TYR A 549 16.10 -37.66 -33.78
N LEU A 550 15.11 -36.76 -33.74
CA LEU A 550 14.39 -36.29 -34.93
C LEU A 550 15.35 -35.60 -35.92
N ARG A 551 16.26 -34.77 -35.42
CA ARG A 551 17.28 -34.10 -36.24
C ARG A 551 18.25 -35.09 -36.87
N MET A 552 18.70 -36.10 -36.13
CA MET A 552 19.55 -37.18 -36.66
C MET A 552 18.84 -37.98 -37.75
N ARG A 553 17.57 -38.35 -37.53
CA ARG A 553 16.75 -39.08 -38.50
C ARG A 553 16.56 -38.29 -39.78
N HIS A 554 16.25 -36.99 -39.68
CA HIS A 554 16.13 -36.10 -40.84
C HIS A 554 17.46 -36.01 -41.63
N ARG A 555 18.59 -35.88 -40.93
CA ARG A 555 19.92 -35.83 -41.57
C ARG A 555 20.28 -37.15 -42.28
N ASN A 556 19.96 -38.29 -41.68
CA ASN A 556 20.26 -39.60 -42.27
C ASN A 556 19.33 -39.94 -43.44
N SER A 557 18.06 -39.49 -43.39
CA SER A 557 17.11 -39.58 -44.52
C SER A 557 17.60 -38.86 -45.77
N LEU A 558 18.39 -37.78 -45.62
CA LEU A 558 18.97 -37.04 -46.75
C LEU A 558 20.24 -37.71 -47.32
N ARG A 559 20.95 -38.52 -46.53
CA ARG A 559 22.17 -39.24 -46.97
C ARG A 559 21.91 -40.55 -47.71
N GLY A 560 20.73 -41.16 -47.55
CA GLY A 560 20.33 -42.39 -48.25
C GLY A 560 19.88 -42.21 -49.70
N LYS A 561 20.02 -41.01 -50.28
CA LYS A 561 19.54 -40.64 -51.63
C LYS A 561 20.66 -40.31 -52.63
N ASN A 562 21.88 -40.85 -52.45
CA ASN A 562 22.89 -40.86 -53.51
C ASN A 562 23.03 -42.29 -54.07
N PRO A 563 22.63 -42.57 -55.32
CA PRO A 563 23.00 -43.81 -55.98
C PRO A 563 24.53 -43.81 -56.22
N ALA A 564 25.16 -44.97 -55.96
CA ALA A 564 26.54 -45.23 -56.37
C ALA A 564 26.67 -45.07 -57.91
N PRO A 565 27.86 -44.70 -58.41
CA PRO A 565 28.06 -44.14 -59.76
C PRO A 565 27.62 -45.05 -60.90
#